data_AF-A0A151ESE0-F1
#
_entry.id   AF-A0A151ESE0-F1
#
_cell.length_a   1.000
_cell.length_b   1.000
_cell.length_c   1.000
_cell.angle_alpha   90.00
_cell.angle_beta   90.00
_cell.angle_gamma   90.00
#
_symmetry.space_group_name_H-M   'P 1'
#
loop_
_entity.id
_entity.type
_entity.pdbx_description
1 polymer ?
#
loop_
_entity_poly.entity_id
_entity_poly.type
_entity_poly.pdbx_seq_one_letter_code
_entity_poly.pdbx_strand_id
1 'polypeptide(L)'
;MKKRNAKDEKFRRFINLQYVKIKRTAAVGSLIMLILNLSFTIYPFISHRGIHPYFAIPLIFLGVFLLVWFASHIYVKNFEMYRTESVAEKVYNPYAVYAIGPFEEMKYRYMDLVIMKALHDLLPEGEKKQELKKQIEKVQNWCDMGYIPKKDFPKHLEKYYITNREGRL
;
A
#
# COMPACT_ATOMS: atom_id res chain seq x y z
N MET A 1 1.80 28.69 -19.52
CA MET A 1 2.09 27.80 -18.36
C MET A 1 3.57 27.85 -18.03
N LYS A 2 3.96 28.43 -16.88
CA LYS A 2 5.36 28.54 -16.42
C LYS A 2 5.95 27.13 -16.23
N LYS A 3 7.06 26.79 -16.90
CA LYS A 3 7.87 25.59 -16.64
C LYS A 3 8.26 25.60 -15.16
N ARG A 4 7.58 24.79 -14.33
CA ARG A 4 7.98 24.58 -12.93
C ARG A 4 9.30 23.82 -12.92
N ASN A 5 10.26 24.28 -12.12
CA ASN A 5 11.58 23.67 -12.02
C ASN A 5 11.47 22.24 -11.50
N ALA A 6 12.09 21.27 -12.19
CA ALA A 6 12.06 19.85 -11.82
C ALA A 6 12.59 19.56 -10.40
N LYS A 7 13.45 20.43 -9.85
CA LYS A 7 13.92 20.35 -8.45
C LYS A 7 12.80 20.63 -7.45
N ASP A 8 11.93 21.61 -7.72
CA ASP A 8 10.80 21.95 -6.84
C ASP A 8 9.77 20.83 -6.81
N GLU A 9 9.60 20.14 -7.94
CA GLU A 9 8.68 19.01 -8.07
C GLU A 9 9.18 17.77 -7.32
N LYS A 10 10.49 17.48 -7.38
CA LYS A 10 11.12 16.42 -6.55
C LYS A 10 11.01 16.72 -5.06
N PHE A 11 11.26 17.97 -4.64
CA PHE A 11 11.16 18.37 -3.24
C PHE A 11 9.71 18.31 -2.72
N ARG A 12 8.75 18.82 -3.50
CA ARG A 12 7.31 18.71 -3.18
C ARG A 12 6.86 17.25 -3.09
N ARG A 13 7.33 16.39 -4.01
CA ARG A 13 7.04 14.95 -3.97
C ARG A 13 7.60 14.31 -2.69
N PHE A 14 8.83 14.64 -2.30
CA PHE A 14 9.43 14.16 -1.06
C PHE A 14 8.64 14.60 0.18
N ILE A 15 8.29 15.89 0.28
CA ILE A 15 7.47 16.41 1.40
C ILE A 15 6.10 15.74 1.43
N ASN A 16 5.41 15.63 0.29
CA ASN A 16 4.12 14.97 0.23
C ASN A 16 4.20 13.50 0.63
N LEU A 17 5.27 12.79 0.24
CA LEU A 17 5.49 11.40 0.67
C LEU A 17 5.68 11.31 2.19
N GLN A 18 6.47 12.20 2.80
CA GLN A 18 6.64 12.23 4.25
C GLN A 18 5.35 12.62 4.97
N TYR A 19 4.61 13.59 4.45
CA TYR A 19 3.33 14.02 5.00
C TYR A 19 2.27 12.92 4.96
N VAL A 20 2.20 12.15 3.87
CA VAL A 20 1.30 10.98 3.77
C VAL A 20 1.73 9.87 4.74
N LYS A 21 3.03 9.62 4.88
CA LYS A 21 3.55 8.68 5.90
C LYS A 21 3.16 9.14 7.30
N ILE A 22 3.39 10.41 7.64
CA ILE A 22 3.03 11.01 8.93
C ILE A 22 1.54 10.91 9.19
N LYS A 23 0.67 11.20 8.20
CA LYS A 23 -0.79 11.04 8.35
C LYS A 23 -1.19 9.62 8.71
N ARG A 24 -0.61 8.63 8.01
CA ARG A 24 -0.90 7.21 8.26
C ARG A 24 -0.36 6.76 9.61
N THR A 25 0.85 7.15 9.99
CA THR A 25 1.43 6.82 11.30
C THR A 25 0.78 7.61 12.44
N ALA A 26 0.28 8.82 12.20
CA ALA A 26 -0.40 9.63 13.20
C ALA A 26 -1.74 9.02 13.61
N ALA A 27 -2.47 8.41 12.68
CA ALA A 27 -3.70 7.67 13.00
C ALA A 27 -3.41 6.44 13.88
N VAL A 28 -2.33 5.71 13.59
CA VAL A 28 -1.90 4.57 14.43
C VAL A 28 -1.41 5.06 15.80
N GLY A 29 -0.60 6.13 15.83
CA GLY A 29 -0.08 6.71 17.05
C GLY A 29 -1.19 7.29 17.94
N SER A 30 -2.18 7.98 17.37
CA SER A 30 -3.31 8.51 18.12
C SER A 30 -4.17 7.39 18.70
N LEU A 31 -4.36 6.29 17.97
CA LEU A 31 -5.04 5.09 18.47
C LEU A 31 -4.31 4.49 19.67
N ILE A 32 -2.98 4.34 19.58
CA ILE A 32 -2.16 3.81 20.69
C ILE A 32 -2.26 4.73 21.92
N MET A 33 -2.16 6.05 21.73
CA MET A 33 -2.31 7.02 22.82
C MET A 33 -3.70 6.97 23.45
N LEU A 34 -4.76 6.77 22.65
CA LEU A 34 -6.13 6.60 23.13
C LEU A 34 -6.26 5.34 24.00
N ILE A 35 -5.73 4.20 23.53
CA ILE A 35 -5.77 2.93 24.27
C ILE A 35 -4.98 3.05 25.58
N LEU A 36 -3.82 3.71 25.54
CA LEU A 36 -3.01 3.98 26.72
C LEU A 36 -3.78 4.85 27.73
N ASN A 37 -4.41 5.92 27.28
CA ASN A 37 -5.20 6.81 28.12
C ASN A 37 -6.41 6.09 28.75
N LEU A 38 -7.13 5.28 27.96
CA LEU A 38 -8.20 4.41 28.45
C LEU A 38 -7.69 3.43 29.51
N SER A 39 -6.49 2.87 29.32
CA SER A 39 -5.91 1.92 30.27
C SER A 39 -5.63 2.56 31.63
N PHE A 40 -5.06 3.76 31.63
CA PHE A 40 -4.84 4.54 32.86
C PHE A 40 -6.15 5.01 33.50
N THR A 41 -7.17 5.32 32.70
CA THR A 41 -8.49 5.76 33.19
C THR A 41 -9.27 4.60 33.82
N ILE A 42 -9.15 3.39 33.28
CA ILE A 42 -9.85 2.20 33.79
C ILE A 42 -9.18 1.65 35.05
N TYR A 43 -7.85 1.78 35.19
CA TYR A 43 -7.10 1.21 36.31
C TYR A 43 -7.63 1.58 37.72
N PRO A 44 -7.94 2.86 38.04
CA PRO A 44 -8.51 3.23 39.34
C PRO A 44 -9.75 2.43 39.73
N PHE A 45 -10.61 2.06 38.77
CA PHE A 45 -11.82 1.29 39.02
C PHE A 45 -11.56 -0.18 39.38
N ILE A 46 -10.34 -0.70 39.15
CA ILE A 46 -9.96 -2.09 39.44
C ILE A 46 -8.90 -2.12 40.55
N SER A 47 -8.27 -0.97 40.85
CA SER A 47 -7.22 -0.82 41.86
C SER A 47 -7.63 -1.31 43.26
N HIS A 48 -8.92 -1.25 43.59
CA HIS A 48 -9.50 -1.74 44.85
C HIS A 48 -9.36 -3.27 45.04
N ARG A 49 -8.93 -4.03 44.01
CA ARG A 49 -8.66 -5.47 44.08
C ARG A 49 -7.23 -5.81 44.51
N GLY A 50 -6.40 -4.81 44.86
CA GLY A 50 -5.03 -5.01 45.33
C GLY A 50 -4.03 -5.42 44.24
N ILE A 51 -4.39 -5.26 42.96
CA ILE A 51 -3.52 -5.61 41.83
C ILE A 51 -2.53 -4.47 41.58
N HIS A 52 -1.24 -4.81 41.52
CA HIS A 52 -0.17 -3.84 41.29
C HIS A 52 -0.32 -3.15 39.92
N PRO A 53 -0.15 -1.81 39.83
CA PRO A 53 -0.37 -1.05 38.59
C PRO A 53 0.46 -1.54 37.41
N TYR A 54 1.72 -1.93 37.65
CA TYR A 54 2.62 -2.46 36.61
C TYR A 54 2.11 -3.73 35.91
N PHE A 55 1.24 -4.52 36.55
CA PHE A 55 0.61 -5.69 35.92
C PHE A 55 -0.78 -5.37 35.39
N ALA A 56 -1.55 -4.56 36.12
CA ALA A 56 -2.93 -4.24 35.75
C ALA A 56 -3.00 -3.38 34.48
N ILE A 57 -2.18 -2.33 34.36
CA ILE A 57 -2.25 -1.38 33.25
C ILE A 57 -1.92 -2.05 31.90
N PRO A 58 -0.85 -2.86 31.77
CA PRO A 58 -0.59 -3.59 30.53
C PRO A 58 -1.67 -4.61 30.18
N LEU A 59 -2.27 -5.27 31.18
CA LEU A 59 -3.35 -6.22 30.94
C LEU A 59 -4.62 -5.54 30.42
N ILE A 60 -4.98 -4.40 31.01
CA ILE A 60 -6.09 -3.55 30.54
C ILE A 60 -5.79 -3.04 29.13
N PHE A 61 -4.56 -2.59 28.88
CA PHE A 61 -4.12 -2.14 27.56
C PHE A 61 -4.29 -3.23 26.51
N LEU A 62 -3.84 -4.45 26.81
CA LEU A 62 -4.00 -5.59 25.92
C LEU A 62 -5.49 -5.87 25.64
N GLY A 63 -6.33 -5.84 26.68
CA GLY A 63 -7.78 -6.05 26.53
C GLY A 63 -8.44 -5.01 25.64
N VAL A 64 -8.19 -3.72 25.89
CA VAL A 64 -8.73 -2.61 25.09
C VAL A 64 -8.19 -2.68 23.65
N PHE A 65 -6.91 -2.98 23.48
CA PHE A 65 -6.29 -3.15 22.16
C PHE A 65 -6.98 -4.27 21.36
N LEU A 66 -7.18 -5.44 21.98
CA LEU A 66 -7.87 -6.56 21.34
C LEU A 66 -9.33 -6.23 20.98
N LEU A 67 -10.04 -5.50 21.84
CA LEU A 67 -11.41 -5.04 21.55
C LEU A 67 -11.44 -4.08 20.35
N VAL A 68 -10.55 -3.09 20.33
CA VAL A 68 -10.45 -2.15 19.19
C VAL A 68 -10.06 -2.89 17.92
N TRP A 69 -9.14 -3.85 18.00
CA TRP A 69 -8.73 -4.66 16.86
C TRP A 69 -9.89 -5.51 16.32
N PHE A 70 -10.64 -6.17 17.21
CA PHE A 70 -11.81 -6.96 16.84
C PHE A 70 -12.92 -6.10 16.23
N ALA A 71 -13.23 -4.96 16.84
CA ALA A 71 -14.19 -4.00 16.30
C ALA A 71 -13.75 -3.50 14.91
N SER A 72 -12.46 -3.19 14.74
CA SER A 72 -11.88 -2.80 13.45
C SER A 72 -11.99 -3.92 12.42
N HIS A 73 -11.78 -5.17 12.81
CA HIS A 73 -11.91 -6.31 11.90
C HIS A 73 -13.34 -6.48 11.41
N ILE A 74 -14.34 -6.39 12.31
CA ILE A 74 -15.76 -6.42 11.93
C ILE A 74 -16.08 -5.23 11.03
N TYR A 75 -15.64 -4.03 11.41
CA TYR A 75 -15.88 -2.79 10.66
C TYR A 75 -15.35 -2.85 9.23
N VAL A 76 -14.14 -3.37 9.04
CA VAL A 76 -13.54 -3.48 7.71
C VAL A 76 -14.10 -4.66 6.91
N LYS A 77 -14.26 -5.84 7.55
CA LYS A 77 -14.60 -7.09 6.86
C LYS A 77 -16.09 -7.28 6.62
N ASN A 78 -16.94 -6.97 7.62
CA ASN A 78 -18.38 -7.19 7.51
C ASN A 78 -19.10 -5.98 6.92
N PHE A 79 -18.68 -4.77 7.26
CA PHE A 79 -19.29 -3.55 6.73
C PHE A 79 -18.63 -3.05 5.44
N GLU A 80 -17.54 -3.68 4.99
CA GLU A 80 -16.84 -3.37 3.73
C GLU A 80 -16.61 -1.87 3.50
N MET A 81 -16.44 -1.08 4.56
CA MET A 81 -16.63 0.37 4.49
C MET A 81 -15.58 1.09 3.64
N TYR A 82 -14.42 0.46 3.44
CA TYR A 82 -13.36 0.93 2.54
C TYR A 82 -13.44 0.32 1.14
N ARG A 83 -14.39 -0.57 0.85
CA ARG A 83 -14.52 -1.20 -0.47
C ARG A 83 -14.90 -0.15 -1.51
N THR A 84 -15.86 0.72 -1.21
CA THR A 84 -16.27 1.81 -2.11
C THR A 84 -15.17 2.84 -2.31
N GLU A 85 -14.45 3.25 -1.25
CA GLU A 85 -13.30 4.14 -1.37
C GLU A 85 -12.14 3.49 -2.14
N SER A 86 -11.80 2.22 -1.86
CA SER A 86 -10.76 1.50 -2.59
C SER A 86 -11.13 1.26 -4.05
N VAL A 87 -12.40 0.99 -4.35
CA VAL A 87 -12.88 0.85 -5.72
C VAL A 87 -12.86 2.22 -6.39
N ALA A 88 -13.28 3.28 -5.72
CA ALA A 88 -13.24 4.63 -6.26
C ALA A 88 -11.80 5.09 -6.54
N GLU A 89 -10.85 4.82 -5.64
CA GLU A 89 -9.44 5.13 -5.85
C GLU A 89 -8.86 4.34 -7.04
N LYS A 90 -9.29 3.10 -7.26
CA LYS A 90 -8.83 2.28 -8.40
C LYS A 90 -9.54 2.57 -9.72
N VAL A 91 -10.82 2.95 -9.66
CA VAL A 91 -11.68 3.18 -10.84
C VAL A 91 -11.59 4.63 -11.31
N TYR A 92 -11.59 5.62 -10.41
CA TYR A 92 -11.62 7.04 -10.77
C TYR A 92 -10.24 7.72 -10.81
N ASN A 93 -9.17 7.07 -10.30
CA ASN A 93 -7.82 7.60 -10.47
C ASN A 93 -7.15 6.95 -11.69
N PRO A 94 -7.11 7.65 -12.85
CA PRO A 94 -6.54 7.09 -14.07
C PRO A 94 -5.03 6.82 -13.96
N TYR A 95 -4.35 7.34 -12.94
CA TYR A 95 -2.94 7.06 -12.66
C TYR A 95 -2.74 5.83 -11.77
N ALA A 96 -3.72 5.47 -10.93
CA ALA A 96 -3.64 4.29 -10.07
C ALA A 96 -3.70 2.99 -10.88
N VAL A 97 -4.41 3.00 -12.01
CA VAL A 97 -4.52 1.86 -12.95
C VAL A 97 -3.15 1.40 -13.47
N TYR A 98 -2.23 2.34 -13.66
CA TYR A 98 -0.90 2.07 -14.18
C TYR A 98 0.15 1.93 -13.08
N ALA A 99 -0.14 2.37 -11.86
CA ALA A 99 0.83 2.37 -10.77
C ALA A 99 1.14 0.93 -10.33
N ILE A 100 2.43 0.63 -10.14
CA ILE A 100 2.85 -0.59 -9.47
C ILE A 100 2.83 -0.28 -7.97
N GLY A 101 2.00 -1.00 -7.22
CA GLY A 101 1.96 -0.86 -5.78
C GLY A 101 3.20 -1.49 -5.11
N PRO A 102 3.48 -1.16 -3.84
CA PRO A 102 4.67 -1.65 -3.15
C PRO A 102 4.74 -3.18 -3.04
N PHE A 103 3.58 -3.85 -2.93
CA PHE A 103 3.51 -5.30 -2.89
C PHE A 103 3.80 -5.91 -4.25
N GLU A 104 3.22 -5.35 -5.31
CA GLU A 104 3.47 -5.77 -6.69
C GLU A 104 4.93 -5.55 -7.08
N GLU A 105 5.53 -4.42 -6.70
CA GLU A 105 6.96 -4.15 -6.93
C GLU A 105 7.84 -5.20 -6.22
N MET A 106 7.57 -5.49 -4.95
CA MET A 106 8.28 -6.52 -4.20
C MET A 106 8.16 -7.88 -4.90
N LYS A 107 6.94 -8.27 -5.27
CA LYS A 107 6.67 -9.52 -5.98
C LYS A 107 7.44 -9.59 -7.30
N TYR A 108 7.37 -8.55 -8.13
CA TYR A 108 8.06 -8.53 -9.42
C TYR A 108 9.57 -8.60 -9.26
N ARG A 109 10.16 -7.83 -8.35
CA ARG A 109 11.62 -7.78 -8.17
C ARG A 109 12.19 -9.05 -7.58
N TYR A 110 11.54 -9.60 -6.56
CA TYR A 110 12.11 -10.68 -5.75
C TYR A 110 11.60 -12.07 -6.09
N MET A 111 10.51 -12.19 -6.85
CA MET A 111 9.97 -13.48 -7.25
C MET A 111 9.91 -13.59 -8.78
N ASP A 112 9.08 -12.78 -9.44
CA ASP A 112 8.78 -13.01 -10.86
C ASP A 112 10.00 -12.78 -11.75
N LEU A 113 10.77 -11.69 -11.56
CA LEU A 113 12.00 -11.44 -12.33
C LEU A 113 13.09 -12.46 -12.03
N VAL A 114 13.17 -12.98 -10.80
CA VAL A 114 14.14 -14.02 -10.43
C VAL A 114 13.84 -15.32 -11.17
N ILE A 115 12.56 -15.73 -11.16
CA ILE A 115 12.08 -16.90 -11.89
C ILE A 115 12.31 -16.73 -13.40
N MET A 116 11.95 -15.58 -13.96
CA MET A 116 12.13 -15.31 -15.38
C MET A 116 13.60 -15.35 -15.81
N LYS A 117 14.52 -14.80 -15.00
CA LYS A 117 15.97 -14.86 -15.27
C LYS A 117 16.49 -16.29 -15.22
N ALA A 118 16.08 -17.06 -14.22
CA ALA A 118 16.43 -18.48 -14.13
C ALA A 118 15.92 -19.28 -15.34
N LEU A 119 14.67 -19.02 -15.78
CA LEU A 119 14.11 -19.65 -16.98
C LEU A 119 14.84 -19.24 -18.26
N HIS A 120 15.26 -17.99 -18.37
CA HIS A 120 16.05 -17.51 -19.51
C HIS A 120 17.39 -18.23 -19.63
N ASP A 121 18.07 -18.48 -18.51
CA ASP A 121 19.37 -19.14 -18.50
C ASP A 121 19.28 -20.63 -18.88
N LEU A 122 18.11 -21.25 -18.64
CA LEU A 122 17.82 -22.63 -19.00
C LEU A 122 17.30 -22.81 -20.45
N LEU A 123 16.92 -21.73 -21.13
CA LEU A 123 16.41 -21.82 -22.50
C LEU A 123 17.56 -21.99 -23.51
N PRO A 124 17.39 -22.86 -24.53
CA PRO A 124 18.32 -22.94 -25.64
C PRO A 124 18.32 -21.64 -26.44
N GLU A 125 19.43 -21.36 -27.12
CA GLU A 125 19.54 -20.21 -28.01
C GLU A 125 18.46 -20.25 -29.10
N GLY A 126 17.78 -19.12 -29.32
CA GLY A 126 16.69 -19.01 -30.27
C GLY A 126 15.73 -17.87 -29.95
N GLU A 127 14.66 -17.77 -30.74
CA GLU A 127 13.67 -16.69 -30.65
C GLU A 127 13.03 -16.59 -29.26
N LYS A 128 12.70 -17.74 -28.64
CA LYS A 128 12.06 -17.78 -27.31
C LYS A 128 12.94 -17.18 -26.21
N LYS A 129 14.26 -17.41 -26.28
CA LYS A 129 15.22 -16.85 -25.31
C LYS A 129 15.32 -15.34 -25.46
N GLN A 130 15.39 -14.84 -26.70
CA GLN A 130 15.38 -13.41 -26.99
C GLN A 130 14.07 -12.73 -26.59
N GLU A 131 12.93 -13.39 -26.81
CA GLU A 131 11.63 -12.89 -26.39
C GLU A 131 11.55 -12.76 -24.86
N LEU A 132 11.96 -13.81 -24.12
CA LEU A 132 11.97 -13.76 -22.67
C LEU A 132 12.92 -12.68 -22.14
N LYS A 133 14.09 -12.50 -22.76
CA LYS A 133 15.01 -11.39 -22.42
C LYS A 133 14.34 -10.02 -22.55
N LYS A 134 13.62 -9.78 -23.65
CA LYS A 134 12.86 -8.53 -23.86
C LYS A 134 11.78 -8.34 -22.79
N GLN A 135 11.09 -9.41 -22.38
CA GLN A 135 10.08 -9.35 -21.32
C GLN A 135 10.72 -9.04 -19.95
N ILE A 136 11.86 -9.64 -19.63
CA ILE A 136 12.62 -9.35 -18.39
C ILE A 136 13.01 -7.87 -18.35
N GLU A 137 13.60 -7.35 -19.42
CA GLU A 137 13.99 -5.94 -19.52
C GLU A 137 12.77 -5.02 -19.39
N LYS A 138 11.64 -5.40 -19.99
CA LYS A 138 10.39 -4.66 -19.91
C LYS A 138 9.85 -4.56 -18.48
N VAL A 139 9.75 -5.68 -17.78
CA VAL A 139 9.24 -5.73 -16.38
C VAL A 139 10.20 -5.01 -15.44
N GLN A 140 11.52 -5.15 -15.65
CA GLN A 140 12.52 -4.44 -14.85
C GLN A 140 12.39 -2.92 -15.03
N ASN A 141 12.20 -2.44 -16.27
CA ASN A 141 11.92 -1.04 -16.55
C ASN A 141 10.62 -0.55 -15.87
N TRP A 142 9.56 -1.36 -15.85
CA TRP A 142 8.32 -0.99 -15.15
C TRP A 142 8.55 -0.80 -13.65
N CYS A 143 9.30 -1.72 -13.02
CA CYS A 143 9.65 -1.62 -11.60
C CYS A 143 10.48 -0.36 -11.31
N ASP A 144 11.41 -0.01 -12.19
CA ASP A 144 12.27 1.17 -12.02
C ASP A 144 11.49 2.49 -12.22
N MET A 145 10.45 2.47 -13.06
CA MET A 145 9.51 3.59 -13.22
C MET A 145 8.47 3.67 -12.09
N GLY A 146 8.17 2.54 -11.43
CA GLY A 146 7.07 2.42 -10.46
C GLY A 146 5.67 2.41 -11.10
N TYR A 147 5.58 2.21 -12.42
CA TYR A 147 4.32 2.12 -13.16
C TYR A 147 4.49 1.38 -14.49
N ILE A 148 3.38 0.85 -15.01
CA ILE A 148 3.28 0.21 -16.33
C ILE A 148 2.91 1.29 -17.36
N PRO A 149 3.73 1.57 -18.39
CA PRO A 149 3.38 2.52 -19.45
C PRO A 149 2.08 2.14 -20.15
N LYS A 150 1.26 3.13 -20.53
CA LYS A 150 -0.03 2.90 -21.19
C LYS A 150 0.05 2.02 -22.44
N LYS A 151 1.12 2.18 -23.22
CA LYS A 151 1.40 1.38 -24.43
C LYS A 151 1.57 -0.12 -24.14
N ASP A 152 1.97 -0.43 -22.92
CA ASP A 152 2.29 -1.77 -22.46
C ASP A 152 1.15 -2.41 -21.65
N PHE A 153 0.10 -1.63 -21.35
CA PHE A 153 -1.03 -2.09 -20.56
C PHE A 153 -1.87 -3.10 -21.36
N PRO A 154 -2.31 -4.22 -20.75
CA PRO A 154 -3.06 -5.22 -21.48
C PRO A 154 -4.44 -4.70 -21.95
N LYS A 155 -4.67 -4.71 -23.27
CA LYS A 155 -5.93 -4.21 -23.88
C LYS A 155 -7.19 -4.86 -23.28
N HIS A 156 -7.13 -6.14 -22.94
CA HIS A 156 -8.27 -6.87 -22.38
C HIS A 156 -8.66 -6.40 -20.96
N LEU A 157 -7.74 -5.72 -20.25
CA LEU A 157 -7.97 -5.13 -18.94
C LEU A 157 -8.49 -3.69 -19.03
N GLU A 158 -8.27 -2.98 -20.15
CA GLU A 158 -8.66 -1.56 -20.31
C GLU A 158 -10.15 -1.34 -20.00
N LYS A 159 -11.04 -2.28 -20.38
CA LYS A 159 -12.50 -2.17 -20.15
C LYS A 159 -12.94 -2.14 -18.68
N TYR A 160 -12.07 -2.52 -17.74
CA TYR A 160 -12.37 -2.55 -16.31
C TYR A 160 -11.93 -1.29 -15.57
N TYR A 161 -11.23 -0.37 -16.25
CA TYR A 161 -10.62 0.80 -15.62
C TYR A 161 -10.88 2.06 -16.42
N ILE A 162 -11.10 3.20 -15.75
CA ILE A 162 -11.14 4.50 -16.43
C ILE A 162 -9.71 4.85 -16.82
N THR A 163 -9.36 4.59 -18.07
CA THR A 163 -8.07 4.97 -18.63
C THR A 163 -8.20 6.34 -19.32
N ASN A 164 -7.15 7.17 -19.28
CA ASN A 164 -7.12 8.49 -19.97
C ASN A 164 -7.28 8.42 -21.51
N ARG A 165 -7.62 7.27 -22.11
CA ARG A 165 -8.15 7.25 -23.48
C ARG A 165 -9.60 7.74 -23.55
N GLU A 166 -10.34 7.66 -22.44
CA GLU A 166 -11.77 8.02 -22.35
C GLU A 166 -12.04 9.29 -21.53
N GLY A 167 -11.03 9.86 -20.86
CA GLY A 167 -11.14 11.10 -20.12
C GLY A 167 -10.76 12.32 -20.94
N ARG A 168 -11.76 13.05 -21.46
CA ARG A 168 -11.64 14.50 -21.69
C ARG A 168 -11.44 15.16 -20.32
N LEU A 169 -10.25 15.72 -20.06
CA LEU A 169 -9.97 16.91 -19.24
C LEU A 169 -8.47 17.20 -19.27
#